data_AF-A0A2V6UVW8-F1
#
_entry.id   AF-A0A2V6UVW8-F1
#
_cell.length_a   1.000
_cell.length_b   1.000
_cell.length_c   1.000
_cell.angle_alpha   90.00
_cell.angle_beta   90.00
_cell.angle_gamma   90.00
#
_symmetry.space_group_name_H-M   'P 1'
#
loop_
_entity.id
_entity.type
_entity.pdbx_description
1 polymer ?
#
loop_
_entity_poly.entity_id
_entity_poly.type
_entity_poly.pdbx_seq_one_letter_code
_entity_poly.pdbx_strand_id
1 'polypeptide(L)' 'MDLDRIRTMIREKLESGQLPPEKCLITWFGPGSGQRCVACEGVIGPQEIECECEHPRRELLRFHQTCFAAWDAERQAIRV' A
#
# COMPACT_ATOMS: atom_id res chain seq x y z
N MET A 1 2.76 -10.10 10.39
CA MET A 1 2.61 -10.45 8.96
C MET A 1 3.99 -10.73 8.40
N ASP A 2 4.15 -11.74 7.55
CA ASP A 2 5.44 -12.08 6.92
C ASP A 2 5.76 -11.07 5.81
N LEU A 3 6.91 -10.38 5.92
CA LEU A 3 7.31 -9.31 5.01
C LEU A 3 7.61 -9.83 3.60
N ASP A 4 8.16 -11.03 3.47
CA ASP A 4 8.51 -11.58 2.15
C ASP A 4 7.25 -11.98 1.38
N ARG A 5 6.23 -12.46 2.09
CA ARG A 5 4.89 -12.66 1.53
C ARG A 5 4.27 -11.35 1.07
N ILE A 6 4.33 -10.28 1.89
CA ILE A 6 3.81 -8.95 1.53
C ILE A 6 4.48 -8.44 0.25
N ARG A 7 5.81 -8.50 0.17
CA ARG A 7 6.58 -8.06 -1.00
C ARG A 7 6.19 -8.83 -2.26
N THR A 8 6.02 -10.15 -2.16
CA THR A 8 5.61 -10.99 -3.28
C THR A 8 4.22 -10.59 -3.81
N MET A 9 3.25 -10.44 -2.91
CA MET A 9 1.90 -9.99 -3.28
C MET A 9 1.91 -8.59 -3.93
N ILE A 10 2.74 -7.68 -3.42
CA ILE A 10 2.88 -6.33 -3.97
C ILE A 10 3.44 -6.36 -5.38
N ARG A 11 4.48 -7.16 -5.65
CA ARG A 11 5.02 -7.33 -7.00
C ARG A 11 3.97 -7.85 -7.97
N GLU A 12 3.26 -8.92 -7.61
CA GLU A 12 2.17 -9.47 -8.42
C GLU A 12 1.07 -8.44 -8.72
N LYS A 13 0.71 -7.61 -7.72
CA LYS A 13 -0.28 -6.54 -7.88
C LYS A 13 0.22 -5.38 -8.73
N LEU A 14 1.51 -5.05 -8.67
CA LEU A 14 2.13 -4.04 -9.53
C LEU A 14 2.18 -4.53 -10.99
N GLU A 15 2.62 -5.77 -11.22
CA GLU A 15 2.70 -6.39 -12.55
C GLU A 15 1.32 -6.53 -13.22
N SER A 16 0.29 -6.85 -12.44
CA SER A 16 -1.09 -6.96 -12.93
C SER A 16 -1.85 -5.63 -13.00
N GLY A 17 -1.25 -4.51 -12.58
CA GLY A 17 -1.87 -3.18 -12.57
C GLY A 17 -2.94 -2.97 -11.49
N GLN A 18 -3.06 -3.89 -10.53
CA GLN A 18 -3.96 -3.75 -9.39
C GLN A 18 -3.48 -2.68 -8.40
N LEU A 19 -2.17 -2.65 -8.14
CA LEU A 19 -1.50 -1.55 -7.46
C LEU A 19 -0.82 -0.65 -8.50
N PRO A 20 -0.96 0.67 -8.39
CA PRO A 20 -0.26 1.58 -9.28
C PRO A 20 1.23 1.70 -8.89
N PRO A 21 2.13 1.94 -9.86
CA PRO A 21 3.54 2.22 -9.58
C PRO A 21 3.83 3.70 -9.27
N GLU A 22 2.90 4.62 -9.57
CA GLU A 22 3.14 6.05 -9.37
C GLU A 22 3.25 6.41 -7.88
N LYS A 23 4.15 7.37 -7.58
CA LYS A 23 4.33 7.89 -6.22
C LYS A 23 3.07 8.63 -5.76
N CYS A 24 2.74 8.51 -4.47
CA CYS A 24 1.69 9.32 -3.84
C CYS A 24 2.03 10.82 -3.92
N LEU A 25 1.01 11.65 -4.13
CA LEU A 25 1.12 13.10 -4.02
C LEU A 25 1.31 13.51 -2.57
N ILE A 26 0.47 12.98 -1.69
CA ILE A 26 0.47 13.22 -0.25
C ILE A 26 0.22 11.90 0.47
N THR A 27 0.81 11.75 1.66
CA THR A 27 0.57 10.62 2.56
C THR A 27 0.17 11.10 3.94
N TRP A 28 -0.88 10.52 4.51
CA TRP A 28 -1.28 10.72 5.91
C TRP A 28 -1.09 9.44 6.70
N PHE A 29 -0.75 9.59 7.99
CA PHE A 29 -0.60 8.48 8.91
C PHE A 29 -1.50 8.71 10.12
N GLY A 30 -2.29 7.70 10.48
CA GLY A 30 -3.20 7.75 11.61
C GLY A 30 -3.63 6.37 12.08
N PRO A 31 -4.49 6.29 13.11
CA PRO A 31 -5.08 5.04 13.55
C PRO A 31 -5.92 4.39 12.44
N GLY A 32 -5.95 3.06 12.40
CA GLY A 32 -6.76 2.32 11.45
C GLY A 32 -8.24 2.65 11.50
N SER A 33 -8.81 2.89 10.32
CA SER A 33 -10.22 3.25 10.15
C SER A 33 -11.16 2.04 10.01
N GLY A 34 -10.63 0.82 10.05
CA GLY A 34 -11.36 -0.42 9.74
C GLY A 34 -11.51 -0.68 8.24
N GLN A 35 -10.90 0.13 7.38
CA GLN A 35 -10.87 -0.09 5.93
C GLN A 35 -9.91 -1.21 5.55
N ARG A 36 -10.01 -1.73 4.32
CA ARG A 36 -9.11 -2.77 3.82
C ARG A 36 -7.83 -2.16 3.28
N CYS A 37 -6.70 -2.78 3.60
CA CYS A 37 -5.43 -2.49 2.95
C CYS A 37 -5.46 -2.95 1.50
N VAL A 38 -5.12 -2.07 0.55
CA VAL A 38 -5.12 -2.38 -0.89
C VAL A 38 -4.02 -3.37 -1.29
N ALA A 39 -2.99 -3.54 -0.46
CA ALA A 39 -1.90 -4.48 -0.70
C ALA A 39 -2.20 -5.89 -0.16
N CYS A 40 -2.54 -6.02 1.12
CA CYS A 40 -2.73 -7.33 1.76
C CYS A 40 -4.19 -7.77 1.88
N GLU A 41 -5.15 -6.88 1.57
CA GLU A 41 -6.60 -7.07 1.66
C GLU A 41 -7.16 -7.30 3.08
N GLY A 42 -6.27 -7.32 4.08
CA GLY A 42 -6.62 -7.34 5.49
C GLY A 42 -7.24 -6.02 5.95
N VAL A 43 -8.10 -6.10 6.97
CA VAL A 43 -8.65 -4.92 7.65
C VAL A 43 -7.54 -4.20 8.41
N ILE A 44 -7.51 -2.87 8.32
CA ILE A 44 -6.63 -2.00 9.09
C ILE A 44 -7.35 -1.64 10.39
N GLY A 45 -7.04 -2.38 11.44
CA GLY A 45 -7.69 -2.23 12.75
C GLY A 45 -7.28 -0.93 13.46
N PRO A 46 -8.08 -0.46 14.43
CA PRO A 46 -7.84 0.81 15.12
C PRO A 46 -6.55 0.87 15.97
N GLN A 47 -5.91 -0.28 16.21
CA GLN A 47 -4.61 -0.40 16.89
C GLN A 47 -3.43 -0.46 15.90
N GLU A 48 -3.72 -0.48 14.61
CA GLU A 48 -2.73 -0.46 13.53
C GLU A 48 -2.59 0.96 12.98
N ILE A 49 -1.46 1.25 12.34
CA ILE A 49 -1.26 2.51 11.64
C ILE A 49 -1.75 2.34 10.20
N GLU A 50 -2.73 3.16 9.83
CA GLU A 50 -3.18 3.36 8.45
C GLU A 50 -2.32 4.43 7.77
N CYS A 51 -1.85 4.10 6.57
CA CYS A 51 -1.28 5.05 5.65
C CYS A 51 -2.30 5.30 4.53
N GLU A 52 -2.77 6.53 4.44
CA GLU A 52 -3.60 7.01 3.34
C GLU A 52 -2.69 7.68 2.30
N CYS A 53 -2.73 7.20 1.07
CA CYS A 53 -1.91 7.66 -0.05
C CYS A 53 -2.79 8.29 -1.11
N GLU A 54 -2.64 9.60 -1.32
CA GLU A 54 -3.31 10.32 -2.40
C GLU A 54 -2.61 9.97 -3.73
N HIS A 55 -3.28 9.17 -4.55
CA HIS A 55 -2.72 8.71 -5.81
C HIS A 55 -3.05 9.69 -6.96
N PRO A 56 -2.11 10.01 -7.88
CA PRO A 56 -2.33 11.02 -8.92
C PRO A 56 -3.49 10.72 -9.90
N ARG A 57 -3.89 9.44 -10.02
CA ARG A 57 -4.87 8.96 -11.01
C ARG A 57 -5.97 8.07 -10.42
N ARG A 58 -5.95 7.84 -9.11
CA ARG A 58 -6.91 6.95 -8.43
C ARG A 58 -7.42 7.63 -7.17
N GLU A 59 -8.51 7.12 -6.64
CA GLU A 59 -8.96 7.46 -5.29
C GLU A 59 -7.90 7.12 -4.24
N LEU A 60 -8.11 7.64 -3.03
CA LEU A 60 -7.24 7.48 -1.87
C LEU A 60 -6.96 6.00 -1.57
N LEU A 61 -5.69 5.60 -1.69
CA LEU A 61 -5.24 4.24 -1.40
C LEU A 61 -4.96 4.08 0.10
N ARG A 62 -5.37 2.95 0.68
CA ARG A 62 -5.20 2.68 2.11
C ARG A 62 -4.30 1.49 2.35
N PHE A 63 -3.34 1.64 3.23
CA PHE A 63 -2.38 0.60 3.57
C PHE A 63 -2.21 0.46 5.07
N HIS A 64 -1.89 -0.75 5.54
CA HIS A 64 -1.10 -0.85 6.77
C HIS A 64 0.25 -0.15 6.56
N GLN A 65 0.81 0.46 7.59
CA GLN A 65 2.13 1.12 7.50
C GLN A 65 3.22 0.23 6.89
N THR A 66 3.29 -1.04 7.31
CA THR A 66 4.28 -2.00 6.78
C THR A 66 4.05 -2.36 5.31
N CYS A 67 2.78 -2.46 4.91
CA CYS A 67 2.41 -2.70 3.52
C CYS A 67 2.74 -1.49 2.63
N PHE A 68 2.51 -0.27 3.12
CA PHE A 68 2.91 0.95 2.42
C PHE A 68 4.42 1.00 2.19
N ALA A 69 5.23 0.75 3.22
CA ALA A 69 6.69 0.77 3.11
C ALA A 69 7.20 -0.27 2.10
N ALA A 70 6.61 -1.47 2.08
CA ALA A 70 6.95 -2.48 1.09
C ALA A 70 6.56 -2.04 -0.33
N TRP A 71 5.35 -1.49 -0.52
CA TRP A 71 4.91 -1.01 -1.84
C TRP A 71 5.76 0.14 -2.34
N ASP A 72 6.12 1.09 -1.46
CA ASP A 72 6.96 2.22 -1.80
C ASP A 72 8.37 1.79 -2.25
N ALA A 73 8.91 0.72 -1.65
CA ALA A 73 10.18 0.13 -2.07
C ALA A 73 10.07 -0.61 -3.42
N GLU A 74 9.07 -1.49 -3.58
CA GLU A 74 8.91 -2.28 -4.80
C GLU A 74 8.57 -1.40 -6.01
N ARG A 75 7.73 -0.36 -5.87
CA ARG A 75 7.43 0.57 -6.97
C ARG A 75 8.68 1.35 -7.45
N GLN A 76 9.64 1.60 -6.56
CA GLN A 76 10.91 2.27 -6.92
C GLN A 76 11.88 1.32 -7.63
N ALA A 77 11.76 0.01 -7.37
CA ALA A 77 12.54 -1.01 -8.06
C ALA A 77 12.05 -1.26 -9.50
N ILE A 78 10.80 -0.92 -9.80
CA ILE A 78 10.26 -0.95 -11.17
C ILE A 78 10.90 0.17 -11.99
N ARG A 79 11.71 -0.23 -12.97
CA ARG A 79 12.16 0.67 -14.04
C ARG A 79 11.08 0.72 -15.11
N VAL A 80 10.31 1.81 -15.14
CA VAL A 80 9.48 2.20 -16.29
C VAL A 80 10.32 2.90 -17.35
#